data_AF-A0A3D3GR96-F1
#
_entry.id   AF-A0A3D3GR96-F1
#
_cell.length_a   1.000
_cell.length_b   1.000
_cell.length_c   1.000
_cell.angle_alpha   90.00
_cell.angle_beta   90.00
_cell.angle_gamma   90.00
#
_symmetry.space_group_name_H-M   'P 1'
#
loop_
_entity.id
_entity.type
_entity.pdbx_description
1 polymer ?
#
loop_
_entity_poly.entity_id
_entity_poly.type
_entity_poly.pdbx_seq_one_letter_code
_entity_poly.pdbx_strand_id
1 'polypeptide(L)' 'MSVRRGEKIVEKYNGKVPHLYNELVELPGVGDYTAKAVRVFAWNKPEILIETNIRTAFIYHFF' A
#
# COMPACT_ATOMS: atom_id res chain seq x y z
N MET A 1 -17.88 3.24 -14.55
CA MET A 1 -18.00 3.80 -13.17
C MET A 1 -16.96 3.14 -12.27
N SER A 2 -15.78 3.73 -12.10
CA SER A 2 -14.72 3.19 -11.21
C SER A 2 -13.90 4.33 -10.60
N VAL A 3 -14.51 5.13 -9.71
CA VAL A 3 -13.85 6.31 -9.10
C VAL A 3 -13.89 6.30 -7.56
N ARG A 4 -14.51 5.30 -6.92
CA ARG A 4 -14.80 5.25 -5.47
C ARG A 4 -13.61 5.41 -4.51
N ARG A 5 -12.37 5.21 -4.99
CA ARG A 5 -11.17 5.21 -4.13
C ARG A 5 -10.68 6.62 -3.83
N GLY A 6 -10.53 7.45 -4.88
CA GLY A 6 -10.13 8.84 -4.74
C GLY A 6 -11.22 9.66 -4.04
N GLU A 7 -12.48 9.40 -4.36
CA GLU A 7 -13.64 10.02 -3.70
C GLU A 7 -13.59 9.83 -2.18
N LYS A 8 -13.36 8.59 -1.70
CA LYS A 8 -13.25 8.31 -0.25
C LYS A 8 -12.06 9.04 0.41
N ILE A 9 -10.98 9.28 -0.32
CA ILE A 9 -9.84 10.07 0.16
C ILE A 9 -10.21 11.55 0.29
N VAL A 10 -10.91 12.10 -0.70
CA VAL A 10 -11.38 13.49 -0.66
C VAL A 10 -12.39 13.69 0.47
N GLU A 11 -13.39 12.81 0.58
CA GLU A 11 -14.49 12.93 1.54
C GLU A 11 -14.06 12.66 2.99
N LYS A 12 -13.33 11.56 3.26
CA LYS A 12 -12.99 11.15 4.64
C LYS A 12 -11.65 11.70 5.12
N TYR A 13 -10.71 11.92 4.22
CA TYR A 13 -9.33 12.29 4.55
C TYR A 13 -8.92 13.66 3.99
N ASN A 14 -9.90 14.48 3.58
CA ASN A 14 -9.70 15.85 3.08
C ASN A 14 -8.65 15.94 1.94
N GLY A 15 -8.68 14.96 1.05
CA GLY A 15 -7.77 14.85 -0.10
C GLY A 15 -6.36 14.38 0.25
N LYS A 16 -6.06 14.10 1.53
CA LYS A 16 -4.77 13.57 1.96
C LYS A 16 -4.80 12.06 2.02
N VAL A 17 -3.80 11.40 1.43
CA VAL A 17 -3.69 9.94 1.53
C VAL A 17 -3.34 9.57 2.99
N PRO A 18 -4.10 8.69 3.66
CA PRO A 18 -3.80 8.28 5.03
C PRO A 18 -2.52 7.44 5.08
N HIS A 19 -1.78 7.52 6.19
CA HIS A 19 -0.48 6.86 6.37
C HIS A 19 -0.52 5.69 7.36
N LEU A 20 -1.63 5.52 8.08
CA LEU A 20 -1.83 4.41 9.00
C LEU A 20 -2.35 3.19 8.22
N TYR A 21 -1.88 2.01 8.61
CA TYR A 21 -2.25 0.76 7.95
C TYR A 21 -3.77 0.53 7.95
N ASN A 22 -4.41 0.67 9.11
CA ASN A 22 -5.85 0.44 9.28
C ASN A 22 -6.69 1.36 8.37
N GLU A 23 -6.25 2.61 8.18
CA GLU A 23 -6.94 3.58 7.33
C GLU A 23 -6.78 3.25 5.84
N LEU A 24 -5.60 2.74 5.46
CA LEU A 24 -5.30 2.34 4.08
C LEU A 24 -6.09 1.11 3.67
N VAL A 25 -6.17 0.07 4.51
CA VAL A 25 -6.92 -1.16 4.19
C VAL A 25 -8.44 -0.95 4.14
N GLU A 26 -8.95 0.11 4.76
CA GLU A 26 -10.36 0.53 4.61
C GLU A 26 -10.68 1.14 3.23
N LEU A 27 -9.66 1.49 2.44
CA LEU A 27 -9.87 2.01 1.09
C LEU A 27 -10.27 0.86 0.15
N PRO A 28 -11.35 1.01 -0.64
CA PRO A 28 -11.83 -0.05 -1.52
C PRO A 28 -10.73 -0.55 -2.47
N GLY A 29 -10.40 -1.83 -2.45
CA GLY A 29 -9.37 -2.42 -3.32
C GLY A 29 -7.92 -2.20 -2.87
N VAL A 30 -7.70 -1.68 -1.67
CA VAL A 30 -6.39 -1.67 -1.02
C VAL A 30 -6.34 -2.84 -0.03
N GLY A 31 -5.61 -3.89 -0.39
CA GLY A 31 -5.32 -5.03 0.50
C GLY A 31 -4.03 -4.83 1.30
N ASP A 32 -3.67 -5.82 2.13
CA ASP A 32 -2.48 -5.81 2.99
C ASP A 32 -1.19 -5.42 2.23
N TYR A 33 -0.91 -6.08 1.11
CA TYR A 33 0.26 -5.80 0.28
C TYR A 33 0.30 -4.33 -0.16
N THR A 34 -0.81 -3.82 -0.70
CA THR A 34 -0.87 -2.43 -1.20
C THR A 34 -0.75 -1.42 -0.05
N ALA A 35 -1.40 -1.67 1.09
CA ALA A 35 -1.28 -0.80 2.27
C ALA A 35 0.17 -0.72 2.77
N LYS A 36 0.86 -1.88 2.85
CA LYS A 36 2.28 -1.93 3.20
C LYS A 36 3.16 -1.25 2.14
N ALA A 37 2.91 -1.50 0.86
CA ALA A 37 3.64 -0.88 -0.24
C ALA A 37 3.57 0.65 -0.19
N VAL A 38 2.38 1.23 0.01
CA VAL A 38 2.24 2.69 0.14
C VAL A 38 3.00 3.19 1.37
N ARG A 39 2.95 2.47 2.51
CA ARG A 39 3.70 2.84 3.72
C ARG A 39 5.21 2.78 3.56
N VAL A 40 5.73 1.78 2.86
CA VAL A 40 7.15 1.66 2.52
C VAL A 40 7.56 2.78 1.56
N PHE A 41 6.88 2.91 0.42
CA PHE A 41 7.33 3.79 -0.65
C PHE A 41 7.03 5.28 -0.42
N ALA A 42 5.86 5.62 0.13
CA ALA A 42 5.47 7.02 0.31
C ALA A 42 5.89 7.60 1.69
N TRP A 43 6.05 6.75 2.69
CA TRP A 43 6.34 7.18 4.07
C TRP A 43 7.56 6.52 4.71
N ASN A 44 8.35 5.77 3.94
CA ASN A 44 9.58 5.11 4.39
C ASN A 44 9.39 4.30 5.70
N LYS A 45 8.25 3.61 5.83
CA LYS A 45 7.97 2.78 7.01
C LYS A 45 8.66 1.42 6.87
N PRO A 46 9.26 0.88 7.94
CA PRO A 46 9.99 -0.39 7.91
C PRO A 46 9.02 -1.59 7.98
N GLU A 47 8.26 -1.81 6.90
CA GLU A 47 7.33 -2.93 6.77
C GLU A 47 7.93 -4.05 5.93
N ILE A 48 7.58 -5.30 6.24
CA ILE A 48 7.95 -6.46 5.42
C ILE A 48 7.11 -6.44 4.14
N LEU A 49 7.78 -6.20 3.01
CA LEU A 49 7.17 -6.14 1.68
C LEU A 49 7.93 -7.06 0.73
N ILE A 50 7.41 -8.26 0.49
CA ILE A 50 7.95 -9.18 -0.51
C ILE A 50 7.16 -9.01 -1.80
N GLU A 51 7.72 -8.24 -2.72
CA GLU A 51 7.19 -8.08 -4.07
C GLU A 51 7.87 -9.05 -5.05
N THR A 52 7.38 -9.10 -6.29
CA THR A 52 7.81 -10.08 -7.29
C THR A 52 9.31 -10.04 -7.59
N ASN A 53 9.93 -8.85 -7.69
CA ASN A 53 11.37 -8.73 -7.94
C ASN A 53 12.20 -9.05 -6.71
N ILE A 54 11.79 -8.64 -5.50
CA ILE A 54 12.41 -9.06 -4.24
C ILE A 54 12.36 -10.58 -4.11
N ARG A 55 11.21 -11.20 -4.41
CA ARG A 55 11.08 -12.67 -4.42
C ARG A 55 12.02 -13.31 -5.45
N THR A 56 12.05 -12.77 -6.66
CA THR A 56 12.93 -13.22 -7.75
C THR A 56 14.40 -13.15 -7.32
N ALA A 57 14.84 -11.98 -6.86
CA ALA A 57 16.20 -11.78 -6.38
C ALA A 57 16.53 -12.71 -5.21
N PHE A 58 15.61 -12.88 -4.27
CA PHE A 58 15.82 -13.76 -3.13
C PHE A 58 16.00 -15.23 -3.56
N ILE A 59 15.18 -15.70 -4.50
CA ILE A 59 15.31 -17.06 -5.03
C ILE A 59 16.64 -17.22 -5.78
N TYR A 60 16.97 -16.34 -6.73
CA TYR A 60 18.14 -16.53 -7.59
C TYR A 60 19.50 -16.25 -6.94
N HIS A 61 19.56 -15.51 -5.83
CA HIS A 61 20.83 -15.18 -5.17
C HIS A 61 21.12 -16.03 -3.93
N PHE A 62 20.11 -16.67 -3.34
CA PHE A 62 20.26 -17.40 -2.07
C PHE A 62 19.87 -18.88 -2.14
N PHE A 63 19.31 -19.36 -3.26
CA PHE A 63 18.97 -20.76 -3.51
C PHE A 63 19.42 -21.18 -4.91
#